data_AF-A0A7G9Z561-F1
#
_entry.id   AF-A0A7G9Z561-F1
#
_cell.length_a   1.000
_cell.length_b   1.000
_cell.length_c   1.000
_cell.angle_alpha   90.00
_cell.angle_beta   90.00
_cell.angle_gamma   90.00
#
_symmetry.space_group_name_H-M   'P 1'
#
loop_
_entity.id
_entity.type
_entity.pdbx_description
1 polymer ?
#
loop_
_entity_poly.entity_id
_entity_poly.type
_entity_poly.pdbx_seq_one_letter_code
_entity_poly.pdbx_strand_id
1 'polypeptide(L)' 'MKIAAVVELYKKGEMSISKAAELAGLNIEEMKRVLADRGVEIKRGFTKNRKTAAGALSGMMRFLNV' A
#
# COMPACT_ATOMS: atom_id res chain seq x y z
N MET A 1 19.57 1.70 11.43
CA MET A 1 18.36 2.58 11.44
C MET A 1 17.22 1.89 10.69
N LYS A 2 16.06 1.62 11.32
CA LYS A 2 14.94 0.88 10.68
C LYS A 2 14.03 1.77 9.81
N ILE A 3 13.92 3.06 10.13
CA ILE A 3 13.02 4.02 9.46
C ILE A 3 13.33 4.16 7.96
N ALA A 4 14.62 4.18 7.58
CA ALA A 4 15.01 4.32 6.18
C ALA A 4 14.52 3.16 5.30
N ALA A 5 14.65 1.92 5.77
CA ALA A 5 14.15 0.75 5.07
C ALA A 5 12.62 0.77 4.93
N VAL A 6 11.92 1.23 5.98
CA VAL A 6 10.47 1.36 5.99
C VAL A 6 9.99 2.40 4.97
N VAL A 7 10.66 3.55 4.88
CA VAL A 7 10.32 4.60 3.90
C VAL A 7 10.52 4.11 2.47
N GLU A 8 11.61 3.40 2.19
CA GLU A 8 11.88 2.81 0.88
C GLU A 8 10.78 1.81 0.46
N LEU A 9 10.37 0.93 1.38
CA LEU A 9 9.29 -0.03 1.15
C LEU A 9 7.93 0.65 0.95
N TYR A 10 7.64 1.73 1.69
CA TYR A 10 6.43 2.53 1.46
C TYR A 10 6.45 3.20 0.09
N LYS A 11 7.59 3.76 -0.31
CA LYS A 11 7.80 4.39 -1.63
C LYS A 11 7.60 3.40 -2.78
N LYS A 12 7.99 2.13 -2.59
CA LYS A 12 7.73 1.04 -3.54
C LYS A 12 6.24 0.64 -3.64
N GLY A 13 5.38 1.14 -2.76
CA GLY A 13 3.97 0.76 -2.73
C GLY A 13 3.74 -0.66 -2.23
N GLU A 14 4.72 -1.24 -1.53
CA GLU A 14 4.61 -2.61 -1.00
C GLU A 14 3.82 -2.66 0.31
N MET A 15 3.65 -1.51 1.01
CA MET A 15 2.91 -1.45 2.27
C MET A 15 2.20 -0.13 2.56
N SER A 16 1.12 -0.20 3.35
CA SER A 16 0.36 0.95 3.82
C SER A 16 1.09 1.74 4.92
N ILE A 17 0.69 3.01 5.11
CA ILE A 17 1.25 3.90 6.16
C ILE A 17 1.14 3.26 7.54
N SER A 18 0.02 2.61 7.86
CA SER A 18 -0.18 1.95 9.15
C SER A 18 0.87 0.88 9.40
N LYS A 19 1.19 0.08 8.38
CA LYS A 19 2.22 -0.97 8.46
C LYS A 19 3.61 -0.36 8.57
N ALA A 20 3.86 0.73 7.85
CA ALA A 20 5.10 1.48 7.95
C ALA A 20 5.30 2.06 9.35
N ALA A 21 4.26 2.65 9.94
CA ALA A 21 4.26 3.19 11.30
C ALA A 21 4.60 2.09 12.32
N GLU A 22 3.93 0.92 12.24
CA GLU A 22 4.23 -0.21 13.12
C GLU A 22 5.68 -0.69 12.99
N LEU A 23 6.20 -0.86 11.77
CA LEU A 23 7.57 -1.32 11.54
C LEU A 23 8.63 -0.30 11.97
N ALA A 24 8.30 0.99 11.86
CA ALA A 24 9.13 2.08 12.34
C ALA A 24 9.05 2.28 13.85
N GLY A 25 8.07 1.66 14.53
CA GLY A 25 7.77 1.92 15.94
C GLY A 25 7.23 3.34 16.17
N LEU A 26 6.62 3.93 15.15
CA LEU A 26 6.08 5.28 15.15
C LEU A 26 4.56 5.24 15.11
N ASN A 27 3.92 6.33 15.53
CA ASN A 27 2.50 6.50 15.32
C ASN A 27 2.20 6.90 13.86
N ILE A 28 0.96 6.75 13.41
CA ILE A 28 0.58 7.09 12.02
C ILE A 28 0.85 8.57 11.71
N GLU A 29 0.61 9.47 12.66
CA GLU A 29 0.88 10.90 12.51
C GLU A 29 2.38 11.20 12.35
N GLU A 30 3.21 10.56 13.17
CA GLU A 30 4.67 10.67 13.10
C GLU A 30 5.19 10.11 11.78
N MET A 31 4.66 8.97 11.34
CA MET A 31 5.04 8.38 10.05
C MET A 31 4.68 9.29 8.87
N LYS A 32 3.54 9.99 8.92
CA LYS A 32 3.18 11.00 7.90
C LYS A 32 4.18 12.15 7.89
N ARG A 33 4.61 12.63 9.05
CA ARG A 33 5.64 13.69 9.14
C ARG A 33 6.96 13.23 8.56
N VAL A 34 7.43 12.02 8.89
CA VAL A 34 8.66 11.44 8.34
C VAL A 34 8.60 11.28 6.82
N LEU A 35 7.45 10.87 6.28
CA LEU A 35 7.25 10.76 4.84
C LEU A 35 7.27 12.15 4.17
N ALA A 36 6.59 13.14 4.76
CA ALA A 36 6.57 14.51 4.26
C ALA A 36 7.94 15.19 4.31
N ASP A 37 8.68 15.03 5.42
CA ASP A 37 10.05 15.52 5.59
C ASP A 37 11.01 14.97 4.53
N ARG A 38 10.78 13.72 4.12
CA ARG A 38 11.55 13.04 3.06
C ARG A 38 11.01 13.30 1.65
N GLY A 39 10.01 14.16 1.49
CA GLY A 39 9.42 14.47 0.19
C GLY A 39 8.67 13.30 -0.45
N VAL A 40 8.24 12.31 0.34
CA VAL A 40 7.45 11.19 -0.16
C VAL A 40 5.98 11.58 -0.20
N GLU A 41 5.45 11.74 -1.41
CA GLU A 41 4.04 12.07 -1.61
C GLU A 41 3.14 10.96 -1.05
N ILE A 42 2.35 11.33 -0.05
CA ILE A 42 1.39 10.43 0.58
C ILE A 42 0.21 10.25 -0.39
N LYS A 43 0.28 9.22 -1.24
CA LYS A 43 -0.85 8.86 -2.10
C LYS A 43 -2.03 8.42 -1.24
N ARG A 44 -3.05 9.27 -1.17
CA ARG A 44 -4.34 9.01 -0.49
C ARG A 44 -5.12 7.82 -1.04
N GLY A 45 -4.69 7.22 -2.15
CA GLY A 45 -5.24 6.00 -2.72
C GLY A 45 -4.19 4.89 -2.73
N PHE A 46 -3.96 4.25 -1.58
CA PHE A 46 -3.27 2.96 -1.57
C PHE A 46 -4.25 1.92 -2.13
N THR A 47 -4.50 1.96 -3.44
CA THR A 47 -5.23 0.92 -4.14
C THR A 47 -4.39 -0.32 -3.99
N LYS A 48 -4.79 -1.15 -3.02
CA LYS A 48 -4.25 -2.46 -2.81
C LYS A 48 -4.53 -3.23 -4.09
N ASN A 49 -3.64 -3.15 -5.08
CA ASN A 49 -3.64 -4.05 -6.22
C ASN A 49 -3.15 -5.39 -5.68
N ARG A 50 -3.96 -5.99 -4.80
CA ARG A 50 -3.94 -7.43 -4.67
C ARG A 50 -4.29 -7.90 -6.07
N LYS A 51 -3.33 -8.54 -6.75
CA LYS A 51 -3.65 -9.66 -7.62
C LYS A 51 -4.48 -10.64 -6.79
N THR A 52 -5.76 -10.31 -6.57
CA THR A 52 -6.74 -11.24 -6.04
C THR A 52 -7.26 -11.89 -7.29
N ALA A 53 -7.02 -13.20 -7.40
CA ALA A 53 -7.58 -14.05 -8.44
C ALA A 53 -9.12 -13.96 -8.58
N ALA A 54 -9.81 -13.22 -7.70
CA ALA A 54 -11.22 -12.87 -7.81
C ALA A 54 -11.58 -12.01 -9.03
N GLY A 55 -10.63 -11.33 -9.69
CA GLY A 55 -10.89 -10.60 -10.94
C GLY A 55 -11.07 -11.49 -12.17
N ALA A 56 -10.59 -12.74 -12.14
CA ALA A 56 -10.63 -13.64 -13.29
C ALA A 56 -11.96 -14.40 -13.45
N LEU A 57 -12.77 -14.50 -12.39
CA LEU A 57 -14.02 -15.26 -12.42
C LEU A 57 -15.23 -14.46 -12.92
N SER A 58 -15.15 -13.12 -12.98
CA SER A 58 -16.26 -12.30 -13.47
C SER A 58 -16.45 -12.35 -14.99
N GLY A 59 -15.51 -12.96 -15.73
CA GLY A 59 -15.57 -13.10 -17.19
C GLY A 59 -16.11 -14.44 -17.70
N MET A 60 -16.38 -15.41 -16.83
CA MET A 60 -16.64 -16.80 -17.23
C MET A 60 -18.13 -17.20 -17.20
N MET A 61 -19.04 -16.22 -17.15
CA MET A 61 -20.50 -16.45 -17.15
C MET A 61 -21.17 -16.02 -18.47
N ARG A 62 -20.43 -16.03 -19.59
CA ARG A 62 -20.95 -15.65 -20.91
C ARG A 62 -20.97 -16.80 -21.93
N PHE A 63 -20.95 -18.04 -21.44
CA PHE A 63 -21.17 -19.25 -22.22
C PHE A 63 -22.20 -20.15 -21.53
N LEU A 64 -23.41 -19.65 -21.26
CA LEU A 64 -24.59 -20.49 -21.10
C LEU A 64 -25.87 -19.66 -21.17
N ASN A 65 -26.16 -19.05 -22.31
CA ASN A 65 -27.56 -18.88 -22.73
C ASN A 65 -27.63 -18.57 -24.23
N VAL A 66 -28.47 -19.35 -24.91
CA VAL A 66 -28.81 -19.41 -26.34
C VAL A 66 -27.84 -20.15 -27.26
#